data_AF-A0A6S6Y617-F1
#
_entry.id   AF-A0A6S6Y617-F1
#
_cell.length_a   1.000
_cell.length_b   1.000
_cell.length_c   1.000
_cell.angle_alpha   90.00
_cell.angle_beta   90.00
_cell.angle_gamma   90.00
#
_symmetry.space_group_name_H-M   'P 1'
#
loop_
_entity.id
_entity.type
_entity.pdbx_description
1 polymer ?
#
loop_
_entity_poly.entity_id
_entity_poly.type
_entity_poly.pdbx_seq_one_letter_code
_entity_poly.pdbx_strand_id
1 'polypeptide(L)' 'MISYEPFWATLKRKNVTTYMLREKYHISPNTLTRMKSNKYLSMRTMEDFCRILDCRLEDIAEYVPDRK' A
#
# COMPACT_ATOMS: atom_id res chain seq x y z
N MET A 1 0.35 -0.62 -15.72
CA MET A 1 1.11 -0.96 -14.49
C MET A 1 0.24 -0.82 -13.25
N ILE A 2 0.59 -1.47 -12.12
CA ILE A 2 -0.06 -1.20 -10.83
C ILE A 2 0.66 -0.03 -10.16
N SER A 3 -0.10 0.96 -9.71
CA SER A 3 0.37 2.10 -8.92
C SER A 3 -0.07 1.94 -7.48
N TYR A 4 0.82 2.26 -6.54
CA TYR A 4 0.52 2.34 -5.10
C TYR A 4 0.44 3.80 -4.61
N GLU A 5 0.26 4.77 -5.50
CA GLU A 5 -0.02 6.16 -5.10
C GLU A 5 -1.23 6.30 -4.16
N PRO A 6 -2.36 5.58 -4.38
CA PRO A 6 -3.50 5.63 -3.45
C PRO A 6 -3.11 5.24 -2.02
N PHE A 7 -2.23 4.25 -1.85
CA PHE A 7 -1.76 3.83 -0.53
C PHE A 7 -1.08 4.98 0.23
N TRP A 8 -0.16 5.71 -0.41
CA TRP A 8 0.53 6.83 0.21
C TRP A 8 -0.43 7.98 0.56
N ALA A 9 -1.42 8.23 -0.32
CA ALA A 9 -2.48 9.19 -0.04
C ALA A 9 -3.34 8.76 1.17
N THR A 10 -3.67 7.46 1.27
CA THR A 10 -4.43 6.89 2.39
C THR A 10 -3.67 6.98 3.70
N LEU A 11 -2.36 6.72 3.70
CA LEU A 11 -1.51 6.91 4.88
C LEU A 11 -1.53 8.35 5.36
N LYS A 12 -1.40 9.32 4.44
CA LYS A 12 -1.47 10.75 4.78
C LYS A 12 -2.85 11.14 5.33
N ARG A 13 -3.93 10.69 4.68
CA ARG A 13 -5.32 10.93 5.11
C ARG A 13 -5.62 10.37 6.49
N LYS A 14 -5.05 9.21 6.83
CA LYS A 14 -5.25 8.54 8.13
C LYS A 14 -4.19 8.88 9.18
N ASN A 15 -3.26 9.81 8.89
CA ASN A 15 -2.13 10.15 9.75
C ASN A 15 -1.29 8.92 10.18
N VAL A 16 -1.17 7.93 9.31
CA VAL A 16 -0.36 6.72 9.55
C VAL A 16 1.00 6.90 8.91
N THR A 17 2.06 6.70 9.68
CA THR A 17 3.43 6.76 9.17
C THR A 17 3.91 5.37 8.76
N THR A 18 4.87 5.31 7.84
CA THR A 18 5.55 4.07 7.48
C THR A 18 6.28 3.43 8.66
N TYR A 19 6.72 4.25 9.62
CA TYR A 19 7.27 3.78 10.89
C TYR A 19 6.22 3.00 11.69
N MET A 20 5.00 3.52 11.82
CA MET A 20 3.90 2.81 12.49
C MET A 20 3.58 1.47 11.82
N LEU A 21 3.62 1.40 10.49
CA LEU A 21 3.44 0.14 9.76
C LEU A 21 4.51 -0.91 10.11
N ARG A 22 5.76 -0.49 10.30
CA ARG A 22 6.87 -1.38 10.65
C ARG A 22 6.81 -1.83 12.11
N GLU A 23 6.60 -0.89 13.02
CA GLU A 23 6.70 -1.17 14.46
C GLU A 23 5.41 -1.78 15.04
N LYS A 24 4.25 -1.24 14.64
CA LYS A 24 2.95 -1.64 15.21
C LYS A 24 2.29 -2.78 14.44
N TYR A 25 2.50 -2.82 13.13
CA TYR A 25 1.85 -3.78 12.25
C TYR A 25 2.82 -4.80 11.63
N HIS A 26 4.10 -4.78 12.05
CA HIS A 26 5.13 -5.71 11.62
C HIS A 26 5.26 -5.86 10.09
N ILE A 27 4.93 -4.81 9.35
CA ILE A 27 5.08 -4.81 7.90
C ILE A 27 6.55 -4.78 7.57
N SER A 28 7.00 -5.79 6.80
CA SER A 28 8.39 -5.89 6.37
C SER A 28 8.80 -4.62 5.61
N PRO A 29 9.99 -4.06 5.90
CA PRO A 29 10.54 -2.95 5.13
C PRO A 29 10.63 -3.27 3.63
N ASN A 30 10.85 -4.55 3.29
CA ASN A 30 10.90 -5.01 1.92
C ASN A 30 9.55 -4.81 1.19
N THR A 31 8.42 -5.04 1.86
CA THR A 31 7.08 -4.80 1.29
C THR A 31 6.90 -3.33 0.91
N LEU A 32 7.29 -2.41 1.79
CA LEU A 32 7.21 -0.97 1.53
C LEU A 32 8.14 -0.55 0.37
N THR A 33 9.35 -1.11 0.30
CA THR A 33 10.27 -0.86 -0.81
C THR A 33 9.70 -1.38 -2.13
N ARG A 34 9.08 -2.55 -2.14
CA ARG A 34 8.42 -3.12 -3.32
C ARG A 34 7.27 -2.24 -3.82
N MET A 35 6.51 -1.62 -2.92
CA MET A 35 5.46 -0.64 -3.28
C MET A 35 6.04 0.60 -3.95
N LYS A 36 7.14 1.15 -3.43
CA LYS A 36 7.81 2.32 -4.06
C LYS A 36 8.29 2.03 -5.48
N SER A 37 8.62 0.77 -5.77
CA SER A 37 9.03 0.32 -7.10
C SER A 37 7.88 -0.29 -7.91
N ASN A 38 6.62 -0.06 -7.51
CA ASN A 38 5.41 -0.54 -8.18
C ASN A 38 5.45 -2.05 -8.52
N LYS A 39 6.07 -2.85 -7.65
CA LYS A 39 6.14 -4.31 -7.81
C LYS A 39 4.83 -4.96 -7.37
N TYR A 40 4.44 -6.04 -8.06
CA TYR A 40 3.26 -6.81 -7.70
C TYR A 40 3.37 -7.40 -6.29
N LEU A 41 2.38 -7.13 -5.46
CA LEU A 41 2.20 -7.75 -4.16
C LEU A 41 1.17 -8.87 -4.23
N SER A 42 1.15 -9.74 -3.21
CA SER A 42 0.10 -10.76 -3.11
C SER A 42 -1.21 -10.15 -2.64
N MET A 43 -2.34 -10.75 -3.02
CA MET A 43 -3.66 -10.34 -2.52
C MET A 43 -3.75 -10.38 -1.00
N ARG A 44 -3.07 -11.32 -0.34
CA ARG A 44 -2.98 -11.38 1.13
C ARG A 44 -2.34 -10.12 1.73
N THR A 45 -1.31 -9.59 1.07
CA THR A 45 -0.66 -8.34 1.52
C THR A 45 -1.62 -7.17 1.39
N MET A 46 -2.40 -7.13 0.32
CA MET A 46 -3.42 -6.10 0.11
C MET A 46 -4.54 -6.18 1.14
N GLU A 47 -5.01 -7.40 1.45
CA GLU A 47 -5.99 -7.66 2.51
C GLU A 47 -5.49 -7.18 3.88
N ASP A 48 -4.24 -7.49 4.24
CA ASP A 48 -3.65 -7.01 5.50
C ASP A 48 -3.65 -5.49 5.56
N PHE A 49 -3.29 -4.79 4.47
CA PHE A 49 -3.34 -3.34 4.43
C PHE A 49 -4.78 -2.79 4.52
N CYS A 50 -5.75 -3.41 3.84
CA CYS A 50 -7.16 -3.03 3.98
C CYS A 50 -7.62 -3.14 5.43
N ARG A 51 -7.26 -4.22 6.12
CA ARG A 51 -7.63 -4.49 7.51
C ARG A 51 -6.93 -3.54 8.50
N ILE A 52 -5.65 -3.25 8.27
CA ILE A 52 -4.84 -2.36 9.12
C ILE A 52 -5.32 -0.91 9.00
N LEU A 53 -5.56 -0.48 7.77
CA LEU A 53 -5.92 0.90 7.47
C LEU A 53 -7.42 1.13 7.50
N ASP A 54 -8.25 0.09 7.59
CA ASP A 54 -9.71 0.17 7.49
C ASP A 54 -10.14 0.98 6.26
N CYS A 55 -9.77 0.45 5.08
CA CYS A 55 -9.97 1.10 3.78
C CYS A 55 -10.31 0.09 2.69
N ARG A 56 -10.72 0.61 1.52
CA ARG A 56 -11.04 -0.22 0.35
C ARG A 56 -9.76 -0.60 -0.40
N LEU A 57 -9.84 -1.65 -1.22
CA LEU A 57 -8.69 -2.09 -2.03
C LEU A 57 -8.17 -0.98 -2.98
N GLU A 58 -9.08 -0.19 -3.54
CA GLU A 58 -8.80 0.98 -4.39
C GLU A 58 -8.07 2.11 -3.66
N ASP A 59 -8.18 2.18 -2.33
CA ASP A 59 -7.42 3.13 -1.50
C ASP A 59 -5.95 2.72 -1.33
N ILE A 60 -5.56 1.53 -1.82
CA ILE A 60 -4.20 0.98 -1.69
C ILE A 60 -3.52 0.88 -3.04
N ALA A 61 -4.20 0.35 -4.05
CA ALA A 61 -3.64 0.24 -5.39
C ALA A 61 -4.66 0.56 -6.46
N GLU A 62 -4.13 1.07 -7.56
CA GLU A 62 -4.87 1.36 -8.77
C GLU A 62 -4.17 0.72 -9.97
N TYR A 63 -4.96 0.31 -10.95
CA TYR A 63 -4.44 -0.05 -12.25
C TYR A 63 -4.30 1.20 -13.11
N VAL A 64 -3.08 1.49 -13.54
CA VAL A 64 -2.78 2.55 -14.50
C VAL A 64 -2.58 1.91 -15.87
N PRO A 65 -3.42 2.21 -16.87
CA PRO A 65 -3.21 1.75 -18.24
C PRO A 65 -1.86 2.27 -18.76
N ASP A 66 -1.10 1.43 -19.46
CA ASP A 66 0.01 1.95 -20.28
C ASP A 66 -0.61 2.79 -21.39
N ARG A 67 -0.50 4.12 -21.26
CA ARG A 67 -0.88 5.02 -22.35
C ARG A 67 0.10 4.78 -23.50
N LYS A 68 -0.40 4.16 -24.57
CA LYS A 68 0.24 4.20 -25.89
C LYS A 68 0.23 5.63 -26.44
#